data_AF-A0A358QV93-F1
#
_entry.id   AF-A0A358QV93-F1
#
_cell.length_a   1.000
_cell.length_b   1.000
_cell.length_c   1.000
_cell.angle_alpha   90.00
_cell.angle_beta   90.00
_cell.angle_gamma   90.00
#
_symmetry.space_group_name_H-M   'P 1'
#
loop_
_entity.id
_entity.type
_entity.pdbx_description
1 polymer ?
#
loop_
_entity_poly.entity_id
_entity_poly.type
_entity_poly.pdbx_seq_one_letter_code
_entity_poly.pdbx_strand_id
1 'polypeptide(L)' 'MGAQGVRIDRAGDVADAVTEAIKSKKPTVLEFVVDGTQLAPPFRKDALALPTRHLPKYEHLDYRRWFED' A
#
# COMPACT_ATOMS: atom_id res chain seq x y z
N MET A 1 24.25 -5.24 -13.77
CA MET A 1 22.95 -5.95 -13.78
C MET A 1 22.29 -5.64 -15.13
N GLY A 2 22.19 -6.58 -16.08
CA GLY A 2 21.70 -6.34 -17.46
C GLY A 2 20.19 -6.12 -17.59
N ALA A 3 19.58 -5.52 -16.57
CA ALA A 3 18.15 -5.23 -16.49
C ALA A 3 17.85 -3.84 -17.09
N GLN A 4 16.62 -3.67 -17.57
CA GLN A 4 16.11 -2.38 -18.03
C GLN A 4 15.55 -1.59 -16.84
N GLY A 5 15.94 -0.33 -16.70
CA GLY A 5 15.38 0.60 -15.71
C GLY A 5 14.57 1.67 -16.41
N VAL A 6 13.35 1.92 -15.93
CA VAL A 6 12.48 3.00 -16.44
C VAL A 6 11.90 3.75 -15.26
N ARG A 7 12.02 5.07 -15.27
CA ARG A 7 11.38 5.95 -14.29
C ARG A 7 10.14 6.58 -14.92
N ILE A 8 9.04 6.56 -14.19
CA ILE A 8 7.73 7.03 -14.61
C ILE A 8 7.33 8.15 -13.66
N ASP A 9 7.34 9.38 -14.18
CA ASP A 9 7.07 10.61 -13.45
C ASP A 9 5.62 11.12 -13.63
N ARG A 10 4.92 10.64 -14.67
CA ARG A 10 3.53 11.00 -14.96
C ARG A 10 2.63 9.77 -14.98
N ALA A 11 1.45 9.90 -14.37
CA ALA A 11 0.47 8.83 -14.31
C ALA A 11 0.01 8.33 -15.70
N GLY A 12 -0.03 9.22 -16.70
CA GLY A 12 -0.42 8.86 -18.08
C GLY A 12 0.54 7.89 -18.77
N ASP A 13 1.81 7.85 -18.35
CA ASP A 13 2.85 7.04 -19.00
C ASP A 13 2.90 5.59 -18.47
N VAL A 14 2.12 5.28 -17.43
CA VAL A 14 2.11 3.97 -16.76
C VAL A 14 1.72 2.85 -17.72
N ALA A 15 0.68 3.03 -18.53
CA ALA A 15 0.17 1.98 -19.41
C ALA A 15 1.18 1.58 -20.48
N ASP A 16 1.82 2.57 -21.11
CA ASP A 16 2.82 2.36 -22.16
C ASP A 16 4.09 1.74 -21.58
N ALA A 17 4.57 2.25 -20.44
CA ALA A 17 5.77 1.72 -19.78
C ALA A 17 5.61 0.25 -19.37
N VAL A 18 4.44 -0.14 -18.84
CA VAL A 18 4.14 -1.54 -18.52
C VAL A 18 4.07 -2.40 -19.78
N THR A 19 3.41 -1.91 -20.83
CA THR A 19 3.28 -2.63 -22.10
C THR A 19 4.65 -2.90 -22.73
N GLU A 20 5.53 -1.90 -22.78
CA GLU A 20 6.87 -2.04 -23.33
C GLU A 20 7.77 -2.93 -22.46
N ALA A 21 7.66 -2.85 -21.13
CA ALA A 21 8.38 -3.75 -20.23
C ALA A 21 8.03 -5.22 -20.50
N ILE A 22 6.74 -5.54 -20.68
CA ILE A 22 6.28 -6.91 -21.00
C ILE A 22 6.80 -7.34 -22.38
N LYS A 23 6.69 -6.48 -23.40
CA LYS A 23 7.18 -6.78 -24.76
C LYS A 23 8.69 -7.00 -24.81
N SER A 24 9.45 -6.30 -23.97
CA SER A 24 10.92 -6.36 -23.96
C SER A 24 11.47 -7.75 -23.64
N LYS A 25 10.71 -8.58 -22.90
CA LYS A 25 11.14 -9.88 -22.36
C LYS A 25 12.47 -9.81 -21.59
N LYS A 26 12.78 -8.66 -20.98
CA LYS A 26 13.96 -8.43 -20.16
C LYS A 26 13.55 -8.21 -18.70
N PRO A 27 14.40 -8.60 -17.73
CA PRO A 27 14.23 -8.14 -16.35
C PRO A 27 14.15 -6.61 -16.34
N THR A 28 13.03 -6.07 -15.90
CA THR A 28 12.73 -4.64 -15.98
C THR A 28 12.29 -4.12 -14.61
N VAL A 29 12.86 -3.01 -14.19
CA VAL A 29 12.47 -2.28 -12.99
C VAL A 29 11.77 -1.00 -13.43
N LEU A 30 10.52 -0.84 -13.01
CA LEU A 30 9.72 0.36 -13.21
C LEU A 30 9.68 1.15 -11.89
N GLU A 31 10.26 2.33 -11.87
CA GLU A 31 10.20 3.26 -10.74
C GLU A 31 9.02 4.22 -10.94
N PHE A 32 8.02 4.14 -10.06
CA PHE A 32 6.85 5.01 -10.09
C PHE A 32 7.00 6.16 -9.11
N VAL A 33 7.00 7.39 -9.62
CA VAL A 33 6.93 8.58 -8.77
C VAL A 33 5.47 8.84 -8.43
N VAL A 34 5.14 8.76 -7.14
CA VAL A 34 3.77 8.94 -6.64
C VAL A 34 3.70 10.12 -5.68
N ASP A 35 2.56 10.81 -5.67
CA ASP A 35 2.28 11.84 -4.68
C ASP A 35 2.00 11.18 -3.32
N GLY A 36 2.95 11.33 -2.38
CA GLY A 36 2.83 10.79 -1.03
C GLY A 36 1.85 11.54 -0.12
N THR A 37 1.34 12.71 -0.54
CA THR A 37 0.33 13.47 0.22
C THR A 37 -1.09 13.00 -0.10
N GLN A 38 -1.30 12.46 -1.31
CA GLN A 38 -2.53 11.80 -1.71
C GLN A 38 -2.45 10.31 -1.40
N LEU A 39 -2.78 9.97 -0.16
CA LEU A 39 -3.12 8.59 0.17
C LEU A 39 -4.36 8.23 -0.64
N ALA A 40 -4.22 7.24 -1.53
CA ALA A 40 -5.38 6.64 -2.14
C ALA A 40 -6.34 6.20 -1.01
N PRO A 41 -7.67 6.22 -1.22
CA PRO A 41 -8.64 5.81 -0.22
C PRO A 41 -8.52 4.38 0.38
N PRO A 42 -7.73 3.39 -0.10
CA PRO A 42 -7.75 2.06 0.51
C PRO A 42 -6.91 1.92 1.77
N PHE A 43 -6.17 2.96 2.22
CA PHE A 43 -5.76 3.01 3.63
C PHE A 43 -6.99 3.38 4.46
N ARG A 44 -7.83 2.35 4.63
CA ARG A 44 -8.93 2.25 5.58
C ARG A 44 -8.52 2.97 6.86
N LYS A 45 -9.03 4.19 7.08
CA LYS A 45 -8.79 4.93 8.35
C LYS A 45 -9.23 4.10 9.56
N ASP A 46 -10.15 3.17 9.36
CA ASP A 46 -10.60 2.18 10.34
C ASP A 46 -9.61 1.02 10.55
N ALA A 47 -8.64 0.80 9.67
CA ALA A 47 -7.48 -0.07 9.95
C ALA A 47 -6.55 0.55 11.03
N LEU A 48 -6.72 1.83 11.34
CA LEU A 48 -6.06 2.51 12.46
C LEU A 48 -6.93 2.57 13.72
N ALA A 49 -8.16 2.03 13.69
CA ALA A 49 -9.02 2.00 14.87
C ALA A 49 -8.54 0.94 15.87
N LEU A 50 -8.60 1.26 17.16
CA LEU A 50 -8.25 0.32 18.23
C LEU A 50 -9.28 -0.82 18.35
N PRO A 51 -8.85 -2.04 18.72
CA PRO A 51 -9.70 -3.23 18.66
C PRO A 51 -10.79 -3.23 19.75
N THR A 52 -12.07 -3.16 19.35
CA THR A 52 -13.23 -3.26 20.25
C THR A 52 -13.75 -4.70 20.31
N ARG A 53 -14.06 -5.21 21.50
CA ARG A 53 -14.56 -6.57 21.74
C ARG A 53 -16.04 -6.53 22.10
N HIS A 54 -16.87 -7.16 21.27
CA HIS A 54 -18.33 -7.15 21.47
C HIS A 54 -18.86 -8.34 22.29
N LEU A 55 -18.06 -9.39 22.47
CA LEU A 55 -18.48 -10.59 23.20
C LEU A 55 -18.00 -10.51 24.66
N PRO A 56 -18.87 -10.80 25.65
CA PRO A 56 -18.50 -10.75 27.07
C PRO A 56 -17.26 -11.59 27.41
N LYS A 57 -17.11 -12.75 26.76
CA LYS A 57 -15.94 -13.65 26.94
C LYS A 57 -14.60 -12.96 26.67
N TYR A 58 -14.56 -11.96 25.78
CA TYR A 58 -13.33 -11.32 25.33
C TYR A 58 -13.17 -9.88 25.84
N GLU A 59 -13.99 -9.42 26.79
CA GLU A 59 -13.96 -8.03 27.28
C GLU A 59 -12.59 -7.63 27.86
N HIS A 60 -11.91 -8.55 28.53
CA HIS A 60 -10.56 -8.36 29.08
C HIS A 60 -9.47 -8.10 28.01
N LEU A 61 -9.75 -8.33 26.72
CA LEU A 61 -8.83 -8.08 25.59
C LEU A 61 -9.19 -6.80 24.82
N ASP A 62 -10.18 -6.03 25.28
CA ASP A 62 -10.58 -4.76 24.68
C ASP A 62 -9.52 -3.68 24.96
N TYR A 63 -9.27 -2.80 23.98
CA TYR A 63 -8.27 -1.75 24.12
C TYR A 63 -8.52 -0.83 25.32
N ARG A 64 -9.79 -0.67 25.74
CA ARG A 64 -10.17 0.14 26.89
C ARG A 64 -9.61 -0.39 28.20
N ARG A 65 -9.32 -1.69 28.28
CA ARG A 65 -8.80 -2.39 29.47
C ARG A 65 -7.27 -2.46 29.51
N TRP A 66 -6.57 -2.07 28.45
CA TRP A 66 -5.10 -2.22 28.36
C TRP A 66 -4.32 -1.36 29.36
N PHE A 67 -4.96 -0.35 29.95
CA PHE A 67 -4.34 0.61 30.87
C PHE A 67 -4.94 0.54 32.28
N GLU A 68 -5.74 -0.48 32.57
CA GLU A 68 -6.24 -0.75 33.93
C GLU A 68 -5.21 -1.67 34.61
N ASP A 69 -4.49 -1.14 35.61
CA ASP A 69 -3.51 -1.85 36.44
C ASP A 69 -4.16 -2.84 37.42
#